data_AF-A0A7M7NW78-F1
#
_entry.id   AF-A0A7M7NW78-F1
#
_cell.length_a   1.000
_cell.length_b   1.000
_cell.length_c   1.000
_cell.angle_alpha   90.00
_cell.angle_beta   90.00
_cell.angle_gamma   90.00
#
_symmetry.space_group_name_H-M   'P 1'
#
loop_
_entity.id
_entity.type
_entity.pdbx_description
1 polymer ?
#
loop_
_entity_poly.entity_id
_entity_poly.type
_entity_poly.pdbx_seq_one_letter_code
_entity_poly.pdbx_strand_id
1 'polypeptide(L)'
;MAFDLEWHGVKSPQDFHHRLVQSLQDFGRCMKKYPLETCANFKFNMRLRVGMYSVFIRDWLKRYPREQIHILRTEDWAKDPAKELSRIFIFLEIDSLSQEALFNITSSFRENQRKQEDRSLGKLLPASQQLLDEFYKPFNEDLAQLLQDKKYLWTQSM
;
A
#
# COMPACT_ATOMS: atom_id res chain seq x y z
N MET A 1 19.18 0.10 16.54
CA MET A 1 19.95 -0.38 15.37
C MET A 1 18.98 -0.69 14.27
N ALA A 2 18.85 0.20 13.28
CA ALA A 2 18.16 -0.12 12.04
C ALA A 2 19.14 -0.99 11.25
N PHE A 3 18.80 -2.26 11.03
CA PHE A 3 19.48 -3.02 10.00
C PHE A 3 19.14 -2.32 8.68
N ASP A 4 20.16 -1.76 8.05
CA ASP A 4 20.11 -1.47 6.63
C ASP A 4 19.68 -2.77 5.94
N LEU A 5 18.46 -2.76 5.39
CA LEU A 5 17.92 -3.85 4.58
C LEU A 5 18.55 -3.76 3.19
N GLU A 6 19.88 -3.76 3.14
CA GLU A 6 20.57 -3.94 1.88
C GLU A 6 20.33 -5.36 1.38
N TRP A 7 20.04 -5.43 0.09
CA TRP A 7 19.55 -6.62 -0.54
C TRP A 7 20.75 -7.45 -0.99
N HIS A 8 21.19 -8.40 -0.16
CA HIS A 8 22.46 -9.13 -0.37
C HIS A 8 22.33 -10.46 -1.17
N GLY A 9 21.25 -10.68 -1.94
CA GLY A 9 21.00 -11.93 -2.71
C GLY A 9 20.99 -11.78 -4.23
N VAL A 10 20.35 -12.70 -4.98
CA VAL A 10 19.97 -12.55 -6.42
C VAL A 10 18.46 -12.37 -6.56
N LYS A 11 18.00 -11.20 -7.05
CA LYS A 11 16.57 -10.84 -7.04
C LYS A 11 15.82 -11.77 -7.97
N SER A 12 14.81 -12.45 -7.45
CA SER A 12 13.98 -13.37 -8.23
C SER A 12 12.60 -13.55 -7.59
N PRO A 13 11.58 -13.96 -8.37
CA PRO A 13 10.29 -14.37 -7.82
C PRO A 13 10.39 -15.48 -6.76
N GLN A 14 11.37 -16.39 -6.91
CA GLN A 14 11.62 -17.50 -5.97
C GLN A 14 12.21 -17.00 -4.65
N ASP A 15 13.20 -16.11 -4.69
CA ASP A 15 13.74 -15.50 -3.46
C ASP A 15 12.67 -14.67 -2.74
N PHE A 16 11.85 -13.91 -3.49
CA PHE A 16 10.71 -13.19 -2.91
C PHE A 16 9.75 -14.14 -2.20
N HIS A 17 9.39 -15.26 -2.82
CA HIS A 17 8.51 -16.26 -2.22
C HIS A 17 9.10 -16.83 -0.93
N HIS A 18 10.38 -17.20 -0.94
CA HIS A 18 11.05 -17.76 0.24
C HIS A 18 11.01 -16.78 1.43
N ARG A 19 11.32 -15.50 1.18
CA ARG A 19 11.27 -14.46 2.21
C ARG A 19 9.86 -14.17 2.69
N LEU A 20 8.87 -14.23 1.79
CA LEU A 20 7.47 -14.04 2.12
C LEU A 20 7.01 -15.10 3.12
N VAL A 21 7.28 -16.37 2.83
CA VAL A 21 6.95 -17.48 3.73
C VAL A 21 7.59 -17.29 5.10
N GLN A 22 8.88 -16.93 5.16
CA GLN A 22 9.57 -16.65 6.42
C GLN A 22 8.92 -15.49 7.18
N SER A 23 8.64 -14.37 6.51
CA SER A 23 8.05 -13.20 7.14
C SER A 23 6.63 -13.46 7.65
N LEU A 24 5.84 -14.28 6.96
CA LEU A 24 4.50 -14.70 7.41
C LEU A 24 4.58 -15.63 8.63
N GLN A 25 5.56 -16.55 8.65
CA GLN A 25 5.82 -17.39 9.83
C GLN A 25 6.23 -16.56 11.04
N ASP A 26 7.10 -15.57 10.85
CA ASP A 26 7.51 -14.64 11.91
C ASP A 26 6.32 -13.83 12.43
N PHE A 27 5.50 -13.29 11.53
CA PHE A 27 4.28 -12.58 11.90
C PHE A 27 3.32 -13.49 12.67
N GLY A 28 3.10 -14.72 12.21
CA GLY A 28 2.28 -15.71 12.90
C GLY A 28 2.81 -16.07 14.29
N ARG A 29 4.15 -16.17 14.46
CA ARG A 29 4.77 -16.37 15.78
C ARG A 29 4.56 -15.18 16.71
N CYS A 30 4.58 -13.95 16.16
CA CYS A 30 4.24 -12.76 16.94
C CYS A 30 2.79 -12.78 17.41
N MET A 31 1.84 -13.05 16.50
CA MET A 31 0.40 -13.05 16.79
C MET A 31 0.00 -14.07 17.86
N LYS A 32 0.80 -15.13 18.07
CA LYS A 32 0.61 -16.10 19.18
C LYS A 32 0.95 -15.54 20.56
N LYS A 33 1.71 -14.43 20.63
CA LYS A 33 2.25 -13.87 21.87
C LYS A 33 1.78 -12.45 22.16
N TYR A 34 1.45 -11.68 21.12
CA TYR A 34 1.17 -10.27 21.22
C TYR A 34 -0.06 -9.87 20.40
N PRO A 35 -0.75 -8.77 20.78
CA PRO A 35 -1.84 -8.20 19.99
C PRO A 35 -1.40 -7.75 18.59
N LEU A 36 -2.37 -7.61 17.69
CA LEU A 36 -2.15 -7.19 16.30
C LEU A 36 -1.36 -5.88 16.20
N GLU A 37 -1.71 -4.89 17.02
CA GLU A 37 -1.09 -3.57 17.02
C GLU A 37 0.40 -3.64 17.35
N THR A 38 0.77 -4.56 18.25
CA THR A 38 2.18 -4.82 18.57
C THR A 38 2.89 -5.49 17.39
N CYS A 39 2.29 -6.53 16.80
CA CYS A 39 2.89 -7.25 15.68
C CYS A 39 3.01 -6.41 14.42
N ALA A 40 2.02 -5.56 14.11
CA ALA A 40 2.04 -4.65 12.98
C ALA A 40 3.18 -3.61 13.08
N ASN A 41 3.66 -3.31 14.29
CA ASN A 41 4.77 -2.39 14.51
C ASN A 41 6.15 -3.07 14.49
N PHE A 42 6.24 -4.41 14.48
CA PHE A 42 7.53 -5.10 14.39
C PHE A 42 8.16 -5.01 13.00
N LYS A 43 9.49 -4.95 12.98
CA LYS A 43 10.31 -4.92 11.76
C LYS A 43 10.70 -6.36 11.37
N PHE A 44 9.81 -7.04 10.66
CA PHE A 44 10.13 -8.29 10.00
C PHE A 44 11.01 -8.06 8.76
N ASN A 45 11.64 -9.14 8.27
CA ASN A 45 12.54 -9.12 7.10
C ASN A 45 11.87 -8.48 5.88
N MET A 46 10.57 -8.71 5.70
CA MET A 46 9.77 -8.01 4.71
C MET A 46 8.90 -6.90 5.33
N ARG A 47 8.67 -5.85 4.55
CA ARG A 47 7.87 -4.70 4.96
C ARG A 47 6.36 -4.96 4.86
N LEU A 48 5.88 -6.18 5.13
CA LEU A 48 4.44 -6.53 5.06
C LEU A 48 3.56 -5.59 5.90
N ARG A 49 4.11 -5.07 7.00
CA ARG A 49 3.41 -4.10 7.84
C ARG A 49 2.87 -2.89 7.05
N VAL A 50 3.57 -2.42 6.02
CA VAL A 50 3.19 -1.14 5.37
C VAL A 50 1.86 -1.23 4.64
N GLY A 51 1.42 -2.44 4.27
CA GLY A 51 0.12 -2.69 3.64
C GLY A 51 -1.03 -2.91 4.63
N MET A 52 -0.78 -2.95 5.94
CA MET A 52 -1.82 -3.11 6.97
C MET A 52 -2.54 -1.78 7.24
N TYR A 53 -3.10 -1.16 6.20
CA TYR A 53 -3.58 0.21 6.25
C TYR A 53 -4.64 0.44 7.34
N SER A 54 -5.56 -0.51 7.54
CA SER A 54 -6.64 -0.37 8.53
C SER A 54 -6.11 -0.18 9.95
N VAL A 55 -5.01 -0.86 10.31
CA VAL A 55 -4.38 -0.76 11.63
C VAL A 55 -3.94 0.68 11.89
N PHE A 56 -3.23 1.30 10.95
CA PHE A 56 -2.69 2.64 11.13
C PHE A 56 -3.73 3.74 10.91
N ILE A 57 -4.59 3.61 9.90
CA ILE A 57 -5.64 4.60 9.61
C ILE A 57 -6.60 4.72 10.79
N ARG A 58 -6.91 3.61 11.48
CA ARG A 58 -7.72 3.65 12.70
C ARG A 58 -7.11 4.54 13.78
N ASP A 59 -5.80 4.53 13.94
CA ASP A 59 -5.12 5.38 14.92
C ASP A 59 -5.11 6.87 14.53
N TRP A 60 -5.08 7.17 13.23
CA TRP A 60 -5.28 8.53 12.73
C TRP A 60 -6.71 9.00 12.99
N LEU A 61 -7.71 8.18 12.68
CA LEU A 61 -9.14 8.53 12.87
C LEU A 61 -9.56 8.65 14.33
N LYS A 62 -8.82 8.09 15.28
CA LYS A 62 -9.01 8.36 16.72
C LYS A 62 -8.63 9.79 17.12
N ARG A 63 -7.78 10.46 16.34
CA ARG A 63 -7.17 11.76 16.68
C ARG A 63 -7.65 12.88 15.80
N TYR A 64 -7.98 12.58 14.55
CA TYR A 64 -8.44 13.54 13.56
C TYR A 64 -9.81 13.11 13.00
N PRO A 65 -10.77 14.03 12.88
CA PRO A 65 -12.00 13.83 12.14
C PRO A 65 -11.75 13.26 10.74
N ARG A 66 -12.69 12.44 10.26
CA ARG A 66 -12.58 11.75 8.97
C ARG A 66 -12.42 12.75 7.81
N GLU A 67 -13.06 13.89 7.92
CA GLU A 67 -13.11 14.97 6.92
C GLU A 67 -11.75 15.66 6.76
N GLN A 68 -10.87 15.58 7.77
CA GLN A 68 -9.52 16.14 7.73
C GLN A 68 -8.47 15.17 7.16
N ILE A 69 -8.89 14.00 6.68
CA ILE A 69 -7.99 12.99 6.10
C ILE A 69 -8.43 12.66 4.67
N HIS A 70 -7.59 13.00 3.70
CA HIS A 70 -7.77 12.56 2.32
C HIS A 70 -7.03 11.25 2.07
N ILE A 71 -7.73 10.25 1.53
CA ILE A 71 -7.16 8.93 1.20
C ILE A 71 -7.21 8.75 -0.31
N LEU A 72 -6.07 8.95 -0.96
CA LEU A 72 -5.89 8.76 -2.39
C LEU A 72 -5.48 7.31 -2.69
N ARG A 73 -6.15 6.67 -3.65
CA ARG A 73 -5.70 5.38 -4.22
C ARG A 73 -4.88 5.64 -5.47
N THR A 74 -3.75 4.97 -5.58
CA THR A 74 -2.85 5.11 -6.73
C THR A 74 -3.48 4.59 -8.02
N GLU A 75 -4.40 3.64 -7.94
CA GLU A 75 -5.17 3.10 -9.06
C GLU A 75 -6.19 4.10 -9.58
N ASP A 76 -6.85 4.83 -8.67
CA ASP A 76 -7.79 5.90 -9.01
C ASP A 76 -7.00 7.07 -9.66
N TRP A 77 -5.85 7.43 -9.08
CA TRP A 77 -4.92 8.41 -9.65
C TRP A 77 -4.41 7.98 -11.03
N ALA A 78 -3.99 6.74 -11.21
CA ALA A 78 -3.46 6.26 -12.49
C ALA A 78 -4.52 6.24 -13.59
N LYS A 79 -5.80 6.04 -13.23
CA LYS A 79 -6.94 6.01 -14.15
C LYS A 79 -7.38 7.41 -14.58
N ASP A 80 -7.45 8.35 -13.65
CA ASP A 80 -7.91 9.72 -13.93
C ASP A 80 -7.19 10.73 -13.01
N PRO A 81 -5.93 11.10 -13.33
CA PRO A 81 -5.14 11.99 -12.49
C PRO A 81 -5.78 13.37 -12.35
N ALA A 82 -6.44 13.88 -13.40
CA ALA A 82 -7.08 15.19 -13.39
C ALA A 82 -8.21 15.25 -12.36
N LYS A 83 -9.07 14.22 -12.35
CA LYS A 83 -10.16 14.11 -11.38
C LYS A 83 -9.66 13.96 -9.94
N GLU A 84 -8.67 13.12 -9.70
CA GLU A 84 -8.12 12.97 -8.35
C GLU A 84 -7.39 14.24 -7.89
N LEU A 85 -6.69 14.95 -8.78
CA LEU A 85 -6.08 16.23 -8.46
C LEU A 85 -7.13 17.30 -8.11
N SER A 86 -8.23 17.39 -8.86
CA SER A 86 -9.34 18.29 -8.50
C SER A 86 -9.92 17.98 -7.11
N ARG A 87 -10.04 16.69 -6.74
CA ARG A 87 -10.49 16.29 -5.38
C ARG A 87 -9.50 16.69 -4.29
N ILE A 88 -8.20 16.57 -4.56
CA ILE A 88 -7.16 17.01 -3.64
C ILE A 88 -7.25 18.53 -3.43
N PHE A 89 -7.45 19.30 -4.50
CA PHE A 89 -7.59 20.76 -4.42
C PHE A 89 -8.81 21.18 -3.61
N ILE A 90 -9.96 20.54 -3.82
CA ILE A 90 -11.17 20.76 -3.01
C ILE A 90 -10.91 20.43 -1.55
N PHE A 91 -10.26 19.30 -1.26
CA PHE A 91 -9.93 18.90 0.11
C PHE A 91 -8.98 19.86 0.81
N LEU A 92 -8.01 20.44 0.08
CA LEU A 92 -7.07 21.42 0.58
C LEU A 92 -7.65 22.83 0.67
N GLU A 93 -8.90 23.04 0.22
CA GLU A 93 -9.57 24.34 0.18
C GLU A 93 -8.79 25.40 -0.62
N ILE A 94 -8.18 24.99 -1.74
CA ILE A 94 -7.44 25.87 -2.65
C ILE A 94 -8.15 26.01 -4.00
N ASP A 95 -7.88 27.13 -4.68
CA ASP A 95 -8.49 27.45 -5.98
C ASP A 95 -8.23 26.39 -7.04
N SER A 96 -9.26 26.05 -7.81
CA SER A 96 -9.16 25.07 -8.89
C SER A 96 -8.16 25.49 -9.96
N LEU A 97 -7.41 24.53 -10.49
CA LEU A 97 -6.53 24.74 -11.62
C LEU A 97 -7.30 24.98 -12.93
N SER A 98 -6.71 25.76 -13.83
CA SER A 98 -7.15 25.83 -15.21
C SER A 98 -7.00 24.47 -15.90
N GLN A 99 -7.78 24.24 -16.96
CA GLN A 99 -7.68 23.00 -17.74
C GLN A 99 -6.27 22.78 -18.31
N GLU A 100 -5.59 23.87 -18.70
CA GLU A 100 -4.22 23.84 -19.19
C GLU A 100 -3.23 23.42 -18.08
N ALA A 101 -3.35 24.00 -16.88
CA ALA A 101 -2.50 23.64 -15.75
C ALA A 101 -2.71 22.17 -15.32
N LEU A 102 -3.97 21.71 -15.30
CA LEU A 102 -4.29 20.29 -15.06
C LEU A 102 -3.64 19.39 -16.11
N PHE A 103 -3.78 19.72 -17.39
CA PHE A 103 -3.18 18.95 -18.47
C PHE A 103 -1.65 18.88 -18.35
N ASN A 104 -0.99 20.01 -18.08
CA ASN A 104 0.46 20.08 -17.93
C ASN A 104 0.97 19.24 -16.76
N ILE A 105 0.30 19.27 -15.61
CA ILE A 105 0.69 18.47 -14.43
C ILE A 105 0.49 16.98 -14.71
N THR A 106 -0.68 16.62 -15.24
CA THR A 106 -1.08 15.22 -15.43
C THR A 106 -0.35 14.52 -16.59
N SER A 107 0.19 15.30 -17.54
CA SER A 107 0.97 14.80 -18.68
C SER A 107 2.48 14.80 -18.44
N SER A 108 2.94 15.30 -17.28
CA SER A 108 4.36 15.33 -16.93
C SER A 108 4.97 13.94 -16.83
N PHE A 109 6.29 13.85 -17.08
CA PHE A 109 7.01 12.59 -16.97
C PHE A 109 6.93 12.07 -15.53
N ARG A 110 6.64 10.77 -15.38
CA ARG A 110 6.53 10.13 -14.07
C ARG A 110 7.93 9.85 -13.53
N GLU A 111 8.29 10.53 -12.46
CA GLU A 111 9.53 10.27 -11.72
C GLU A 111 9.39 9.08 -10.76
N ASN A 112 10.52 8.63 -10.19
CA ASN A 112 10.60 7.57 -9.18
C ASN A 112 9.97 6.23 -9.59
N GLN A 113 9.93 5.95 -10.91
CA GLN A 113 9.46 4.67 -11.38
C GLN A 113 10.45 3.55 -11.01
N ARG A 114 9.93 2.32 -10.93
CA ARG A 114 10.74 1.11 -10.74
C ARG A 114 11.88 1.06 -11.76
N LYS A 115 13.10 0.75 -11.31
CA LYS A 115 14.30 0.59 -12.16
C LYS A 115 14.09 -0.51 -13.19
N GLN A 116 14.71 -0.38 -14.36
CA GLN A 116 14.56 -1.36 -15.45
C GLN A 116 14.95 -2.78 -15.03
N GLU A 117 16.03 -2.93 -14.27
CA GLU A 117 16.50 -4.21 -13.72
C GLU A 117 15.46 -4.88 -12.80
N ASP A 118 14.70 -4.09 -12.04
CA ASP A 118 13.65 -4.64 -11.20
C ASP A 118 12.40 -4.98 -12.03
N ARG A 119 12.12 -4.25 -13.13
CA ARG A 119 11.00 -4.55 -14.04
C ARG A 119 11.20 -5.87 -14.78
N SER A 120 12.44 -6.18 -15.17
CA SER A 120 12.78 -7.42 -15.89
C SER A 120 12.67 -8.68 -15.04
N LEU A 121 12.51 -8.57 -13.70
CA LEU A 121 12.32 -9.72 -12.80
C LEU A 121 11.00 -10.47 -13.03
N GLY A 122 10.06 -9.89 -13.77
CA GLY A 122 8.77 -10.52 -14.09
C GLY A 122 7.74 -10.41 -12.96
N LYS A 123 6.67 -11.22 -13.10
CA LYS A 123 5.54 -11.27 -12.16
C LYS A 123 5.88 -12.11 -10.93
N LEU A 124 5.12 -11.91 -9.86
CA LEU A 124 5.14 -12.78 -8.69
C LEU A 124 4.76 -14.21 -9.06
N LEU A 125 5.27 -15.18 -8.29
CA LEU A 125 4.76 -16.55 -8.38
C LEU A 125 3.28 -16.58 -7.95
N PRO A 126 2.42 -17.40 -8.59
CA PRO A 126 1.01 -17.52 -8.20
C PRO A 126 0.83 -17.86 -6.71
N ALA A 127 1.69 -18.75 -6.17
CA ALA A 127 1.69 -19.09 -4.76
C ALA A 127 2.01 -17.88 -3.86
N SER A 128 2.91 -16.98 -4.28
CA SER A 128 3.20 -15.75 -3.54
C SER A 128 2.00 -14.79 -3.55
N GLN A 129 1.33 -14.68 -4.69
CA GLN A 129 0.14 -13.84 -4.83
C GLN A 129 -0.97 -14.34 -3.91
N GLN A 130 -1.28 -15.63 -3.94
CA GLN A 130 -2.28 -16.24 -3.05
C GLN A 130 -1.96 -15.98 -1.56
N LEU A 131 -0.70 -16.16 -1.14
CA LEU A 131 -0.29 -15.90 0.25
C LEU A 131 -0.48 -14.44 0.65
N LEU A 132 -0.21 -13.49 -0.25
CA LEU A 132 -0.42 -12.06 0.00
C LEU A 132 -1.91 -11.72 0.05
N ASP A 133 -2.71 -12.30 -0.85
CA ASP A 133 -4.16 -12.09 -0.89
C ASP A 133 -4.79 -12.59 0.42
N GLU A 134 -4.45 -13.81 0.86
CA GLU A 134 -4.92 -14.37 2.13
C GLU A 134 -4.48 -13.53 3.33
N PHE A 135 -3.23 -13.07 3.34
CA PHE A 135 -2.68 -12.25 4.41
C PHE A 135 -3.34 -10.87 4.52
N TYR A 136 -3.55 -10.19 3.39
CA TYR A 136 -4.11 -8.84 3.38
C TYR A 136 -5.63 -8.79 3.42
N LYS A 137 -6.32 -9.87 3.05
CA LYS A 137 -7.79 -9.96 3.06
C LYS A 137 -8.44 -9.38 4.34
N PRO A 138 -8.09 -9.81 5.57
CA PRO A 138 -8.73 -9.27 6.77
C PRO A 138 -8.47 -7.77 6.96
N PHE A 139 -7.31 -7.26 6.57
CA PHE A 139 -6.98 -5.83 6.66
C PHE A 139 -7.72 -5.00 5.60
N ASN A 140 -7.91 -5.55 4.40
CA ASN A 140 -8.65 -4.92 3.32
C ASN A 140 -10.15 -4.86 3.63
N GLU A 141 -10.71 -5.95 4.17
CA GLU A 141 -12.10 -6.00 4.64
C GLU A 141 -12.34 -4.98 5.76
N ASP A 142 -11.46 -4.93 6.75
CA ASP A 142 -11.53 -3.96 7.84
C ASP A 142 -11.37 -2.51 7.33
N LEU A 143 -10.47 -2.27 6.37
CA LEU A 143 -10.30 -0.95 5.77
C LEU A 143 -11.56 -0.51 5.00
N ALA A 144 -12.13 -1.40 4.20
CA ALA A 144 -13.34 -1.13 3.44
C ALA A 144 -14.52 -0.80 4.37
N GLN A 145 -14.63 -1.50 5.50
CA GLN A 145 -15.62 -1.19 6.53
C GLN A 145 -15.33 0.16 7.21
N LEU A 146 -14.09 0.40 7.63
CA LEU A 146 -13.66 1.63 8.31
C LEU A 146 -13.90 2.88 7.45
N LEU A 147 -13.69 2.77 6.14
CA LEU A 147 -13.87 3.86 5.18
C LEU A 147 -15.24 3.86 4.50
N GLN A 148 -16.08 2.86 4.79
CA GLN A 148 -17.39 2.64 4.16
C GLN A 148 -17.33 2.62 2.63
N ASP A 149 -16.28 2.02 2.08
CA ASP A 149 -16.02 2.02 0.64
C ASP A 149 -15.45 0.67 0.19
N LYS A 150 -16.23 -0.04 -0.62
CA LYS A 150 -15.91 -1.39 -1.12
C LYS A 150 -14.71 -1.40 -2.08
N LYS A 151 -14.26 -0.25 -2.59
CA LYS A 151 -13.09 -0.18 -3.47
C LYS A 151 -11.80 -0.64 -2.77
N TYR A 152 -11.77 -0.56 -1.44
CA TYR A 152 -10.68 -1.04 -0.59
C TYR A 152 -10.73 -2.55 -0.31
N LEU A 153 -11.61 -3.31 -0.98
CA LEU A 153 -11.52 -4.77 -1.00
C LEU A 153 -10.52 -5.29 -2.04
N TRP A 154 -10.10 -4.44 -2.99
CA TRP A 154 -9.19 -4.78 -4.10
C TRP A 154 -9.62 -6.00 -4.94
N THR A 155 -10.92 -6.32 -4.99
CA THR A 155 -11.44 -7.49 -5.74
C THR A 155 -11.34 -7.36 -7.26
N GLN A 156 -11.05 -6.16 -7.78
CA GLN A 156 -10.97 -5.86 -9.21
C GLN A 156 -9.54 -5.49 -9.64
N SER A 157 -8.55 -5.63 -8.75
CA SER A 157 -7.20 -5.09 -8.93
C SER A 157 -6.17 -6.13 -9.41
N MET A 158 -6.63 -7.22 -10.03
CA MET A 158 -5.78 -8.26 -10.63
C MET A 158 -6.07 -8.47 -12.11
#